data_AF-A0AA41HDJ8-F1
#
_entry.id   AF-A0AA41HDJ8-F1
#
_cell.length_a   1.000
_cell.length_b   1.000
_cell.length_c   1.000
_cell.angle_alpha   90.00
_cell.angle_beta   90.00
_cell.angle_gamma   90.00
#
_symmetry.space_group_name_H-M   'P 1'
#
loop_
_entity.id
_entity.type
_entity.pdbx_description
1 polymer ?
#
loop_
_entity_poly.entity_id
_entity_poly.type
_entity_poly.pdbx_seq_one_letter_code
_entity_poly.pdbx_strand_id
1 'polypeptide(L)' 'MLYKITSVMELLEISHATVYRMVASGQLDLVKLSARSSRITSASVARILAQKGSKD' A
#
# COMPACT_ATOMS: atom_id res chain seq x y z
N MET A 1 11.97 3.20 -1.14
CA MET A 1 11.94 2.16 -0.07
C MET A 1 10.72 1.28 -0.30
N LEU A 2 10.70 0.04 0.20
CA LEU A 2 9.63 -0.93 -0.04
C LEU A 2 9.03 -1.45 1.28
N TYR A 3 7.70 -1.53 1.35
CA TYR A 3 6.97 -2.05 2.50
C TYR A 3 6.48 -3.47 2.27
N LYS A 4 6.49 -4.28 3.33
CA LYS A 4 5.73 -5.53 3.36
C LYS A 4 4.23 -5.19 3.32
N ILE A 5 3.43 -6.07 2.73
CA ILE A 5 1.96 -5.90 2.70
C ILE A 5 1.40 -5.78 4.11
N THR A 6 1.88 -6.60 5.05
CA THR A 6 1.48 -6.55 6.47
C THR A 6 1.78 -5.18 7.11
N SER A 7 2.94 -4.60 6.84
CA SER A 7 3.28 -3.26 7.34
C SER A 7 2.38 -2.18 6.74
N VAL A 8 1.93 -2.31 5.48
CA VAL A 8 0.97 -1.38 4.89
C VAL A 8 -0.41 -1.52 5.54
N MET A 9 -0.84 -2.73 5.88
CA MET A 9 -2.10 -2.96 6.61
C MET A 9 -2.09 -2.27 7.96
N GLU A 10 -0.99 -2.37 8.70
CA GLU A 10 -0.80 -1.71 9.99
C GLU A 10 -0.75 -0.17 9.82
N LEU A 11 0.03 0.34 8.87
CA LEU A 11 0.19 1.79 8.64
C LEU A 11 -1.10 2.49 8.20
N LEU A 12 -1.91 1.82 7.38
CA LEU A 12 -3.13 2.40 6.82
C LEU A 12 -4.39 1.99 7.59
N GLU A 13 -4.26 1.07 8.55
CA GLU A 13 -5.35 0.48 9.32
C GLU A 13 -6.42 -0.19 8.42
N ILE A 14 -5.96 -0.98 7.44
CA ILE A 14 -6.82 -1.63 6.45
C ILE A 14 -6.59 -3.13 6.35
N SER A 15 -7.62 -3.84 5.89
CA SER A 15 -7.52 -5.27 5.64
C SER A 15 -6.60 -5.62 4.46
N HIS A 16 -6.07 -6.84 4.46
CA HIS A 16 -5.30 -7.39 3.33
C HIS A 16 -6.08 -7.31 2.01
N ALA A 17 -7.38 -7.64 2.03
CA ALA A 17 -8.25 -7.55 0.85
C ALA A 17 -8.41 -6.11 0.35
N THR A 18 -8.41 -5.13 1.27
CA THR A 18 -8.44 -3.71 0.90
C THR A 18 -7.13 -3.29 0.23
N VAL A 19 -5.97 -3.75 0.71
CA VAL A 19 -4.68 -3.47 0.06
C VAL A 19 -4.71 -3.93 -1.40
N TYR A 20 -5.15 -5.16 -1.68
CA TYR A 20 -5.21 -5.65 -3.06
C TYR A 20 -6.27 -4.94 -3.91
N ARG A 21 -7.40 -4.52 -3.33
CA ARG A 21 -8.37 -3.66 -4.02
C ARG A 21 -7.74 -2.31 -4.41
N MET A 22 -6.98 -1.70 -3.52
CA MET A 22 -6.26 -0.44 -3.79
C MET A 22 -5.14 -0.61 -4.82
N VAL A 23 -4.49 -1.77 -4.87
CA VAL A 23 -3.55 -2.10 -5.95
C VAL A 23 -4.29 -2.24 -7.28
N ALA A 24 -5.41 -2.96 -7.30
CA ALA A 24 -6.22 -3.14 -8.51
C ALA A 24 -6.81 -1.82 -9.04
N SER A 25 -7.11 -0.86 -8.15
CA SER A 25 -7.57 0.48 -8.52
C SER A 25 -6.45 1.46 -8.87
N GLY A 26 -5.17 1.05 -8.80
CA GLY A 26 -4.02 1.90 -9.09
C GLY A 26 -3.66 2.92 -8.01
N GLN A 27 -4.27 2.80 -6.82
CA GLN A 27 -3.98 3.65 -5.66
C GLN A 27 -2.70 3.25 -4.93
N LEU A 28 -2.36 1.95 -4.93
CA LEU A 28 -1.12 1.43 -4.37
C LEU A 28 -0.27 0.77 -5.46
N ASP A 29 1.03 1.06 -5.46
CA ASP A 29 1.97 0.48 -6.43
C ASP A 29 2.61 -0.78 -5.85
N LEU A 30 2.25 -1.94 -6.41
CA LEU A 30 2.80 -3.24 -6.05
C LEU A 30 4.03 -3.56 -6.92
N VAL A 31 5.17 -3.79 -6.27
CA VAL A 31 6.40 -4.26 -6.90
C VAL A 31 6.57 -5.74 -6.60
N LYS A 32 6.66 -6.55 -7.66
CA LYS A 32 6.98 -7.97 -7.55
C LYS A 32 8.51 -8.12 -7.48
N LEU A 33 9.00 -8.69 -6.38
CA LEU A 33 10.43 -8.97 -6.19
C LEU A 33 10.78 -10.40 -6.61
N SER A 34 9.85 -11.33 -6.44
CA SER A 34 10.00 -12.73 -6.87
C SER A 34 8.64 -13.38 -7.09
N ALA A 35 8.63 -14.66 -7.48
CA ALA A 35 7.40 -15.42 -7.66
C ALA A 35 6.48 -15.42 -6.43
N ARG A 36 7.05 -15.37 -5.21
CA ARG A 36 6.31 -15.42 -3.93
C ARG A 36 6.43 -14.16 -3.08
N SER A 37 7.10 -13.13 -3.59
CA SER A 37 7.37 -11.92 -2.81
C SER A 37 6.96 -10.68 -3.57
N SER A 38 6.00 -9.96 -2.99
CA SER A 38 5.57 -8.66 -3.44
C SER A 38 5.70 -7.65 -2.30
N ARG A 39 5.90 -6.39 -2.68
CA ARG A 39 6.05 -5.25 -1.78
C ARG A 39 5.27 -4.06 -2.33
N ILE A 40 4.95 -3.11 -1.48
CA ILE A 40 4.32 -1.86 -1.87
C ILE A 40 5.37 -0.74 -1.84
N THR A 41 5.34 0.17 -2.79
CA THR A 41 6.27 1.31 -2.79
C THR A 41 5.95 2.30 -1.69
N SER A 42 6.99 2.87 -1.07
CA SER A 42 6.81 3.94 -0.09
C SER A 42 6.15 5.18 -0.69
N ALA A 43 6.37 5.45 -1.99
CA ALA A 43 5.79 6.59 -2.69
C ALA A 43 4.25 6.50 -2.77
N SER A 44 3.70 5.34 -3.15
CA SER A 44 2.24 5.18 -3.17
C SER A 44 1.64 5.23 -1.77
N VAL A 45 2.29 4.66 -0.76
CA VAL A 45 1.80 4.75 0.64
C VAL A 45 1.77 6.20 1.12
N ALA A 46 2.84 6.98 0.86
CA ALA A 46 2.89 8.39 1.22
C ALA A 46 1.77 9.20 0.54
N ARG A 47 1.47 8.93 -0.74
CA ARG A 47 0.33 9.56 -1.44
C ARG A 47 -1.00 9.29 -0.73
N ILE A 48 -1.22 8.08 -0.23
CA ILE A 48 -2.46 7.73 0.50
C ILE A 48 -2.51 8.40 1.88
N LEU A 49 -1.40 8.40 2.62
CA LEU A 49 -1.32 9.03 3.93
C LEU A 49 -1.56 10.55 3.85
N ALA A 50 -0.97 11.21 2.84
CA ALA A 50 -1.21 12.62 2.58
C ALA A 50 -2.71 12.90 2.30
N GLN A 51 -3.38 12.05 1.51
CA GLN A 51 -4.81 12.18 1.25
C GLN A 51 -5.70 11.94 2.49
N LYS A 52 -5.31 11.03 3.39
CA LYS A 52 -6.02 10.85 4.68
C LYS A 52 -5.87 12.07 5.59
N GLY A 53 -4.69 12.68 5.62
CA GLY A 53 -4.39 13.84 6.47
C GLY A 53 -4.95 15.17 5.97
N SER A 54 -5.27 15.31 4.68
CA SER A 54 -5.88 16.54 4.12
C SER A 54 -7.41 16.58 4.21
N LYS A 55 -8.02 15.62 4.92
CA LYS A 55 -9.48 15.48 5.04
C LYS A 55 -9.98 15.76 6.47
N ASP A 56 -9.25 16.61 7.18
CA ASP A 56 -9.61 17.21 8.48
C ASP A 56 -9.75 18.73 8.29
#